data_AF-A0A8D2JFU3-F1
#
_entry.id   AF-A0A8D2JFU3-F1
#
_cell.length_a   1.000
_cell.length_b   1.000
_cell.length_c   1.000
_cell.angle_alpha   90.00
_cell.angle_beta   90.00
_cell.angle_gamma   90.00
#
_symmetry.space_group_name_H-M   'P 1'
#
loop_
_entity.id
_entity.type
_entity.pdbx_description
1 polymer ?
#
loop_
_entity_poly.entity_id
_entity_poly.type
_entity_poly.pdbx_seq_one_letter_code
_entity_poly.pdbx_strand_id
1 'polypeptide(L)'
;MPFNGEKQCVGEDHPSDSDSSRFSESMASLSDYECSRQSFTSDSSSKSSSPVSTSPPRFVTFDEVMTAARNLSNMTLAHEIAVNENFELKQDALPENSLAGRVKHIVHQAFWDVLESELNADPPEYEHAIKLFEEIREILLSFLTPGGNRLRNQICEVLDTDLIRQQTEHSAVDIQGLANYVISTMGKLCAPVRDDDIRELKATSNVVELLRQIFHVLDLMKMDMVNFTIRSIRPHLQRQLVEYERTKFQEILEETPSALDQTTEWIKESVNEELLSISETALTPGAENSSKPSLSPTVVLNNSYLKLLQWDYQKKDLPETLVTDGARLQELTEKLNQLKIIACLSLITKNMVGAVTEGFPQLADRLKRISAVLLEGMNKQPFNLKEALNSIGLQTCVEVNKTLTERGLPTLNAEVQANLIGQFSSIEEEDNSIWSLIDKRIQLYMKSLLCLPSSQKCMPPVPGGLTVIQQELEALGSQYANIVNLNKQVYGPFYANILRKLLFIEETMGKVNASSPPN
;
A
#
# COMPACT_ATOMS: atom_id res chain seq x y z
N MET A 1 28.52 47.17 -3.67
CA MET A 1 28.25 48.48 -3.03
C MET A 1 29.05 49.53 -3.78
N PRO A 2 28.40 50.52 -4.40
CA PRO A 2 27.89 51.70 -3.70
C PRO A 2 26.42 52.05 -4.02
N PHE A 3 25.91 53.03 -3.27
CA PHE A 3 24.56 53.60 -3.21
C PHE A 3 24.40 54.85 -4.10
N ASN A 4 23.15 55.10 -4.54
CA ASN A 4 22.43 56.36 -4.86
C ASN A 4 23.16 57.48 -5.64
N GLY A 5 22.60 58.14 -6.66
CA GLY A 5 21.23 58.23 -7.19
C GLY A 5 21.05 59.67 -7.71
N GLU A 6 20.42 59.90 -8.87
CA GLU A 6 19.92 61.23 -9.27
C GLU A 6 18.88 61.16 -10.39
N LYS A 7 17.87 62.04 -10.27
CA LYS A 7 16.63 62.21 -11.04
C LYS A 7 16.82 63.17 -12.22
N GLN A 8 16.01 63.04 -13.28
CA GLN A 8 15.06 64.07 -13.81
C GLN A 8 14.39 63.59 -15.13
N CYS A 9 13.05 63.45 -15.15
CA CYS A 9 12.02 64.37 -15.72
C CYS A 9 11.99 64.37 -17.26
N VAL A 10 10.88 64.04 -17.94
CA VAL A 10 9.72 64.89 -18.36
C VAL A 10 8.71 63.89 -19.02
N GLY A 11 7.39 63.81 -18.80
CA GLY A 11 6.29 64.80 -18.86
C GLY A 11 5.64 64.77 -20.26
N GLU A 12 4.61 63.97 -20.53
CA GLU A 12 3.17 64.31 -20.81
C GLU A 12 2.71 63.25 -21.88
N ASP A 13 1.53 62.62 -21.94
CA ASP A 13 0.15 63.07 -21.77
C ASP A 13 -0.86 61.88 -21.66
N HIS A 14 -1.87 62.04 -20.79
CA HIS A 14 -3.30 61.61 -20.89
C HIS A 14 -3.75 60.11 -20.94
N PRO A 15 -5.01 59.76 -20.54
CA PRO A 15 -5.47 59.62 -19.15
C PRO A 15 -6.29 58.33 -18.84
N SER A 16 -6.52 58.08 -17.54
CA SER A 16 -7.69 57.44 -16.87
C SER A 16 -8.52 56.37 -17.61
N ASP A 17 -8.57 55.14 -17.07
CA ASP A 17 -9.75 54.70 -16.31
C ASP A 17 -9.59 53.31 -15.66
N SER A 18 -10.32 53.18 -14.56
CA SER A 18 -10.40 52.10 -13.59
C SER A 18 -10.98 50.77 -14.10
N ASP A 19 -10.87 49.79 -13.21
CA ASP A 19 -11.75 48.62 -13.05
C ASP A 19 -11.34 47.29 -13.70
N SER A 20 -10.66 46.50 -12.86
CA SER A 20 -11.10 45.16 -12.44
C SER A 20 -12.45 44.71 -13.02
N SER A 21 -12.43 43.80 -13.99
CA SER A 21 -13.58 42.95 -14.32
C SER A 21 -13.09 41.61 -14.90
N ARG A 22 -13.38 40.52 -14.19
CA ARG A 22 -14.47 39.55 -14.48
C ARG A 22 -14.15 38.61 -15.64
N PHE A 23 -13.75 37.39 -15.32
CA PHE A 23 -14.01 36.22 -16.17
C PHE A 23 -15.26 35.52 -15.64
N SER A 24 -16.41 35.79 -16.29
CA SER A 24 -17.63 34.96 -16.25
C SER A 24 -17.55 33.95 -17.40
N GLU A 25 -17.62 32.64 -17.12
CA GLU A 25 -18.83 31.79 -17.08
C GLU A 25 -19.33 31.31 -18.46
N SER A 26 -19.30 29.99 -18.64
CA SER A 26 -20.41 29.20 -19.18
C SER A 26 -20.25 27.74 -18.76
N MET A 27 -20.73 27.45 -17.55
CA MET A 27 -21.29 26.14 -17.21
C MET A 27 -22.79 26.35 -17.05
N ALA A 28 -23.56 25.51 -17.72
CA ALA A 28 -24.98 25.29 -17.48
C ALA A 28 -25.17 23.77 -17.43
N SER A 29 -26.01 23.16 -16.60
CA SER A 29 -26.75 23.54 -15.40
C SER A 29 -27.31 22.20 -14.91
N LEU A 30 -27.27 21.95 -13.60
CA LEU A 30 -28.29 21.18 -12.88
C LEU A 30 -28.07 21.46 -11.38
N SER A 31 -28.76 22.51 -10.91
CA SER A 31 -29.09 22.78 -9.51
C SER A 31 -30.16 21.75 -9.06
N ASP A 32 -30.30 21.36 -7.80
CA ASP A 32 -30.59 22.17 -6.61
C ASP A 32 -29.93 21.51 -5.35
N TYR A 33 -29.16 22.25 -4.53
CA TYR A 33 -29.54 22.88 -3.24
C TYR A 33 -30.16 21.87 -2.22
N GLU A 34 -29.69 21.69 -0.98
CA GLU A 34 -29.26 22.64 0.06
C GLU A 34 -28.25 22.05 1.06
N CYS A 35 -27.28 22.88 1.46
CA CYS A 35 -26.42 22.67 2.62
C CYS A 35 -27.15 23.16 3.88
N SER A 36 -27.51 22.24 4.79
CA SER A 36 -27.87 22.60 6.16
C SER A 36 -26.68 22.40 7.09
N ARG A 37 -26.03 23.52 7.45
CA ARG A 37 -25.25 23.62 8.69
C ARG A 37 -26.21 23.50 9.87
N GLN A 38 -26.20 22.39 10.58
CA GLN A 38 -26.77 22.33 11.92
C GLN A 38 -25.79 21.66 12.88
N SER A 39 -25.21 22.52 13.74
CA SER A 39 -24.72 22.17 15.05
C SER A 39 -25.83 21.51 15.85
N PHE A 40 -25.56 20.38 16.49
CA PHE A 40 -26.48 19.81 17.47
C PHE A 40 -25.78 19.53 18.80
N THR A 41 -26.02 20.46 19.71
CA THR A 41 -26.05 20.28 21.15
C THR A 41 -27.13 19.25 21.52
N SER A 42 -26.81 18.46 22.54
CA SER A 42 -27.68 17.55 23.27
C SER A 42 -29.06 18.15 23.58
N ASP A 43 -30.13 17.38 23.40
CA ASP A 43 -31.15 17.24 24.45
C ASP A 43 -32.08 16.04 24.22
N SER A 44 -32.31 15.33 25.31
CA SER A 44 -33.19 14.18 25.46
C SER A 44 -34.65 14.58 25.22
N SER A 45 -35.39 13.80 24.43
CA SER A 45 -36.84 13.69 24.63
C SER A 45 -37.33 12.27 24.38
N SER A 46 -37.94 11.74 25.43
CA SER A 46 -38.58 10.44 25.57
C SER A 46 -39.85 10.33 24.73
N LYS A 47 -39.95 9.30 23.87
CA LYS A 47 -41.26 8.75 23.47
C LYS A 47 -41.24 7.21 23.44
N SER A 48 -42.12 6.70 24.31
CA SER A 48 -42.71 5.37 24.47
C SER A 48 -42.47 4.30 23.40
N SER A 49 -41.95 3.18 23.90
CA SER A 49 -42.03 1.82 23.39
C SER A 49 -43.31 1.46 22.61
N SER A 50 -43.12 0.98 21.39
CA SER A 50 -44.05 0.10 20.66
C SER A 50 -43.25 -1.12 20.18
N PRO A 51 -43.87 -2.31 20.10
CA PRO A 51 -43.14 -3.57 19.99
C PRO A 51 -42.52 -3.74 18.60
N VAL A 52 -41.37 -4.42 18.61
CA VAL A 52 -40.56 -4.83 17.47
C VAL A 52 -41.43 -5.32 16.31
N SER A 53 -41.49 -4.52 15.24
CA SER A 53 -41.84 -5.03 13.92
C SER A 53 -40.62 -5.78 13.41
N THR A 54 -40.62 -7.10 13.61
CA THR A 54 -39.68 -8.02 12.97
C THR A 54 -39.88 -7.92 11.46
N SER A 55 -39.06 -7.09 10.82
CA SER A 55 -38.92 -7.11 9.37
C SER A 55 -38.32 -8.48 9.00
N PRO A 56 -38.77 -9.14 7.92
CA PRO A 56 -38.13 -10.38 7.47
C PRO A 56 -36.65 -10.09 7.15
N PRO A 57 -35.74 -11.09 7.25
CA PRO A 57 -34.36 -10.90 6.83
C PRO A 57 -34.37 -10.42 5.38
N ARG A 58 -33.82 -9.22 5.14
CA ARG A 58 -33.59 -8.72 3.78
C ARG A 58 -32.70 -9.75 3.09
N PHE A 59 -33.25 -10.45 2.10
CA PHE A 59 -32.43 -11.25 1.21
C PHE A 59 -31.56 -10.26 0.43
N VAL A 60 -30.26 -10.23 0.73
CA VAL A 60 -29.29 -9.47 -0.06
C VAL A 60 -29.34 -10.03 -1.47
N THR A 61 -29.70 -9.21 -2.43
CA THR A 61 -29.79 -9.63 -3.83
C THR A 61 -28.40 -9.82 -4.42
N PHE A 62 -28.27 -10.70 -5.42
CA PHE A 62 -26.97 -10.91 -6.09
C PHE A 62 -26.41 -9.62 -6.69
N ASP A 63 -27.29 -8.71 -7.14
CA ASP A 63 -26.90 -7.41 -7.67
C ASP A 63 -26.31 -6.50 -6.57
N GLU A 64 -26.94 -6.44 -5.40
CA GLU A 64 -26.42 -5.72 -4.22
C GLU A 64 -25.06 -6.26 -3.77
N VAL A 65 -24.85 -7.58 -3.80
CA VAL A 65 -23.54 -8.19 -3.49
C VAL A 65 -22.48 -7.78 -4.53
N MET A 66 -22.84 -7.76 -5.81
CA MET A 66 -21.92 -7.37 -6.89
C MET A 66 -21.58 -5.88 -6.86
N THR A 67 -22.52 -5.01 -6.51
CA THR A 67 -22.25 -3.58 -6.31
C THR A 67 -21.37 -3.33 -5.10
N ALA A 68 -21.63 -4.00 -3.97
CA ALA A 68 -20.80 -3.92 -2.78
C ALA A 68 -19.36 -4.39 -3.05
N ALA A 69 -19.19 -5.50 -3.79
CA ALA A 69 -17.88 -6.01 -4.19
C ALA A 69 -17.10 -5.01 -5.07
N ARG A 70 -17.78 -4.35 -6.02
CA ARG A 70 -17.17 -3.30 -6.85
C ARG A 70 -16.80 -2.05 -6.04
N ASN A 71 -17.64 -1.66 -5.08
CA ASN A 71 -17.35 -0.53 -4.21
C ASN A 71 -16.14 -0.81 -3.32
N LEU A 72 -16.04 -2.02 -2.77
CA LEU A 72 -14.87 -2.47 -2.02
C LEU A 72 -13.62 -2.47 -2.90
N SER A 73 -13.68 -3.02 -4.12
CA SER A 73 -12.51 -3.05 -5.01
C SER A 73 -12.05 -1.66 -5.43
N ASN A 74 -12.98 -0.75 -5.70
CA ASN A 74 -12.66 0.65 -6.02
C ASN A 74 -12.05 1.39 -4.82
N MET A 75 -12.58 1.16 -3.62
CA MET A 75 -12.04 1.72 -2.37
C MET A 75 -10.62 1.20 -2.10
N THR A 76 -10.42 -0.11 -2.19
CA THR A 76 -9.10 -0.74 -2.06
C THR A 76 -8.12 -0.21 -3.11
N LEU A 77 -8.53 -0.08 -4.36
CA LEU A 77 -7.68 0.47 -5.41
C LEU A 77 -7.29 1.93 -5.13
N ALA A 78 -8.24 2.76 -4.69
CA ALA A 78 -7.97 4.14 -4.32
C ALA A 78 -6.98 4.23 -3.15
N HIS A 79 -7.15 3.39 -2.13
CA HIS A 79 -6.21 3.25 -1.02
C HIS A 79 -4.81 2.85 -1.49
N GLU A 80 -4.70 1.82 -2.32
CA GLU A 80 -3.42 1.36 -2.85
C GLU A 80 -2.71 2.44 -3.67
N ILE A 81 -3.42 3.17 -4.52
CA ILE A 81 -2.85 4.26 -5.32
C ILE A 81 -2.32 5.38 -4.40
N ALA A 82 -3.03 5.68 -3.31
CA ALA A 82 -2.69 6.80 -2.44
C ALA A 82 -1.57 6.47 -1.44
N VAL A 83 -1.56 5.25 -0.90
CA VAL A 83 -0.65 4.82 0.18
C VAL A 83 0.64 4.22 -0.38
N ASN A 84 0.58 3.45 -1.47
CA ASN A 84 1.76 2.83 -2.06
C ASN A 84 2.38 3.75 -3.12
N GLU A 85 3.50 4.38 -2.78
CA GLU A 85 4.25 5.26 -3.68
C GLU A 85 4.75 4.54 -4.95
N ASN A 86 5.03 3.24 -4.85
CA ASN A 86 5.51 2.42 -5.96
C ASN A 86 4.38 1.66 -6.66
N PHE A 87 3.12 2.02 -6.41
CA PHE A 87 1.99 1.38 -7.09
C PHE A 87 2.07 1.63 -8.60
N GLU A 88 2.12 0.53 -9.34
CA GLU A 88 2.11 0.48 -10.80
C GLU A 88 1.22 -0.67 -11.24
N LEU A 89 0.35 -0.40 -12.22
CA LEU A 89 -0.38 -1.45 -12.89
C LEU A 89 0.59 -2.22 -13.78
N LYS A 90 0.68 -3.51 -13.52
CA LYS A 90 1.41 -4.46 -14.33
C LYS A 90 0.44 -5.14 -15.28
N GLN A 91 0.91 -5.48 -16.47
CA GLN A 91 0.15 -6.33 -17.36
C GLN A 91 0.08 -7.73 -16.74
N ASP A 92 -1.13 -8.22 -16.49
CA ASP A 92 -1.33 -9.56 -15.95
C ASP A 92 -0.86 -10.58 -16.99
N ALA A 93 0.33 -11.13 -16.78
CA ALA A 93 0.80 -12.28 -17.53
C ALA A 93 -0.04 -13.48 -17.06
N LEU A 94 -0.96 -13.92 -17.93
CA LEU A 94 -1.63 -15.21 -17.72
C LEU A 94 -0.56 -16.28 -17.51
N PRO A 95 -0.70 -17.17 -16.51
CA PRO A 95 0.27 -18.23 -16.29
C PRO A 95 0.47 -19.03 -17.58
N GLU A 96 1.72 -19.30 -17.96
CA GLU A 96 2.09 -19.92 -19.25
C GLU A 96 1.36 -21.25 -19.51
N ASN A 97 1.02 -21.98 -18.44
CA ASN A 97 0.33 -23.27 -18.49
C ASN A 97 -1.20 -23.18 -18.35
N SER A 98 -1.76 -21.98 -18.29
CA SER A 98 -3.22 -21.79 -18.18
C SER A 98 -3.92 -22.13 -19.51
N LEU A 99 -5.11 -22.72 -19.42
CA LEU A 99 -5.95 -22.94 -20.61
C LEU A 99 -6.24 -21.61 -21.32
N ALA A 100 -6.57 -20.56 -20.56
CA ALA A 100 -6.84 -19.23 -21.09
C ALA A 100 -5.63 -18.64 -21.83
N GLY A 101 -4.42 -18.78 -21.28
CA GLY A 101 -3.18 -18.34 -21.93
C GLY A 101 -2.93 -19.05 -23.25
N ARG A 102 -3.10 -20.38 -23.29
CA ARG A 102 -2.97 -21.17 -24.53
C ARG A 102 -4.02 -20.80 -25.57
N VAL A 103 -5.28 -20.64 -25.16
CA VAL A 103 -6.36 -20.22 -26.06
C VAL A 103 -6.07 -18.84 -26.64
N LYS A 104 -5.67 -17.87 -25.81
CA LYS A 104 -5.27 -16.52 -26.25
C LYS A 104 -4.13 -16.58 -27.27
N HIS A 105 -3.08 -17.37 -26.97
CA HIS A 105 -1.93 -17.53 -27.86
C HIS A 105 -2.34 -18.11 -29.23
N ILE A 106 -3.12 -19.19 -29.25
CA ILE A 106 -3.57 -19.86 -30.48
C ILE A 106 -4.44 -18.90 -31.32
N VAL A 107 -5.37 -18.17 -30.70
CA VAL A 107 -6.24 -17.22 -31.42
C VAL A 107 -5.43 -16.07 -32.00
N HIS A 108 -4.51 -15.49 -31.23
CA HIS A 108 -3.65 -14.41 -31.72
C HIS A 108 -2.74 -14.92 -32.85
N GLN A 109 -2.17 -16.12 -32.74
CA GLN A 109 -1.34 -16.71 -33.79
C GLN A 109 -2.15 -16.94 -35.06
N ALA A 110 -3.33 -17.55 -34.96
CA ALA A 110 -4.21 -17.79 -36.10
C ALA A 110 -4.59 -16.49 -36.83
N PHE A 111 -4.79 -15.39 -36.10
CA PHE A 111 -5.03 -14.08 -36.71
C PHE A 111 -3.85 -13.60 -37.57
N TRP A 112 -2.62 -13.68 -37.04
CA TRP A 112 -1.42 -13.26 -37.77
C TRP A 112 -1.12 -14.18 -38.95
N ASP A 113 -1.36 -15.50 -38.81
CA ASP A 113 -1.20 -16.46 -39.90
C ASP A 113 -2.17 -16.18 -41.07
N VAL A 114 -3.43 -15.80 -40.75
CA VAL A 114 -4.41 -15.38 -41.75
C VAL A 114 -3.98 -14.08 -42.44
N LEU A 115 -3.55 -13.07 -41.66
CA LEU A 115 -3.06 -11.80 -42.22
C LEU A 115 -1.86 -12.01 -43.15
N GLU A 116 -0.92 -12.89 -42.78
CA GLU A 116 0.21 -13.25 -43.62
C GLU A 116 -0.24 -13.97 -44.89
N SER A 117 -1.23 -14.86 -44.82
CA SER A 117 -1.78 -15.53 -46.00
C SER A 117 -2.49 -14.54 -46.95
N GLU A 118 -3.23 -13.56 -46.42
CA GLU A 118 -3.96 -12.57 -47.22
C GLU A 118 -3.04 -11.58 -47.93
N LEU A 119 -2.00 -11.12 -47.25
CA LEU A 119 -1.00 -10.20 -47.83
C LEU A 119 -0.12 -10.88 -48.89
N ASN A 120 0.06 -12.20 -48.80
CA ASN A 120 0.81 -13.00 -49.78
C ASN A 120 -0.08 -13.60 -50.89
N ALA A 121 -1.39 -13.38 -50.87
CA ALA A 121 -2.31 -13.86 -51.91
C ALA A 121 -2.16 -13.07 -53.22
N ASP A 122 -2.55 -13.67 -54.35
CA ASP A 122 -2.58 -13.03 -55.67
C ASP A 122 -4.04 -12.99 -56.21
N PRO A 123 -4.74 -11.84 -56.19
CA PRO A 123 -4.31 -10.52 -55.71
C PRO A 123 -4.32 -10.42 -54.16
N PRO A 124 -3.52 -9.51 -53.56
CA PRO A 124 -3.45 -9.39 -52.11
C PRO A 124 -4.75 -8.82 -51.53
N GLU A 125 -5.18 -9.38 -50.39
CA GLU A 125 -6.33 -8.90 -49.63
C GLU A 125 -5.87 -8.06 -48.43
N TYR A 126 -6.48 -6.89 -48.25
CA TYR A 126 -6.04 -5.90 -47.25
C TYR A 126 -7.11 -5.56 -46.21
N GLU A 127 -8.25 -6.24 -46.22
CA GLU A 127 -9.38 -5.98 -45.31
C GLU A 127 -8.96 -6.03 -43.83
N HIS A 128 -8.18 -7.04 -43.41
CA HIS A 128 -7.68 -7.13 -42.03
C HIS A 128 -6.62 -6.06 -41.72
N ALA A 129 -5.75 -5.73 -42.67
CA ALA A 129 -4.76 -4.67 -42.49
C ALA A 129 -5.42 -3.29 -42.28
N ILE A 130 -6.52 -3.00 -43.01
CA ILE A 130 -7.29 -1.75 -42.85
C ILE A 130 -7.86 -1.65 -41.43
N LYS A 131 -8.45 -2.74 -40.91
CA LYS A 131 -8.96 -2.78 -39.52
C LYS A 131 -7.85 -2.57 -38.49
N LEU A 132 -6.67 -3.13 -38.71
CA LEU A 132 -5.52 -2.90 -37.82
C LEU A 132 -5.10 -1.43 -37.81
N PHE A 133 -5.08 -0.75 -38.96
CA PHE A 133 -4.78 0.68 -39.00
C PHE A 133 -5.88 1.55 -38.36
N GLU A 134 -7.15 1.13 -38.48
CA GLU A 134 -8.26 1.75 -37.75
C GLU A 134 -8.06 1.64 -36.24
N GLU A 135 -7.74 0.44 -35.73
CA GLU A 135 -7.46 0.23 -34.31
C GLU A 135 -6.23 1.03 -33.84
N ILE A 136 -5.14 1.03 -34.62
CA ILE A 136 -3.94 1.82 -34.32
C ILE A 136 -4.29 3.30 -34.22
N ARG A 137 -5.10 3.83 -35.15
CA ARG A 137 -5.57 5.21 -35.12
C ARG A 137 -6.31 5.51 -33.83
N GLU A 138 -7.29 4.68 -33.45
CA GLU A 138 -8.08 4.91 -32.24
C GLU A 138 -7.20 4.84 -30.97
N ILE A 139 -6.24 3.92 -30.92
CA ILE A 139 -5.28 3.84 -29.81
C ILE A 139 -4.42 5.11 -29.74
N LEU A 140 -3.86 5.57 -30.87
CA LEU A 140 -3.05 6.79 -30.90
C LEU A 140 -3.85 8.03 -30.49
N LEU A 141 -5.13 8.11 -30.90
CA LEU A 141 -6.03 9.19 -30.49
C LEU A 141 -6.35 9.16 -28.99
N SER A 142 -6.41 7.97 -28.38
CA SER A 142 -6.65 7.81 -26.94
C SER A 142 -5.54 8.40 -26.07
N PHE A 143 -4.30 8.48 -26.59
CA PHE A 143 -3.17 9.08 -25.88
C PHE A 143 -3.16 10.61 -25.91
N LEU A 144 -3.96 11.23 -26.77
CA LEU A 144 -3.96 12.68 -26.94
C LEU A 144 -4.81 13.38 -25.88
N THR A 145 -4.22 14.38 -25.22
CA THR A 145 -4.93 15.29 -24.33
C THR A 145 -5.92 16.17 -25.12
N PRO A 146 -7.05 16.64 -24.53
CA PRO A 146 -8.07 17.44 -25.22
C PRO A 146 -7.60 18.74 -25.93
N GLY A 147 -6.36 19.19 -25.72
CA GLY A 147 -5.76 20.35 -26.41
C GLY A 147 -4.93 20.01 -27.68
N GLY A 148 -4.73 18.73 -28.01
CA GLY A 148 -3.85 18.25 -29.07
C GLY A 148 -4.42 18.27 -30.49
N ASN A 149 -5.25 19.25 -30.83
CA ASN A 149 -6.08 19.23 -32.06
C ASN A 149 -5.26 19.14 -33.37
N ARG A 150 -4.05 19.72 -33.41
CA ARG A 150 -3.19 19.65 -34.60
C ARG A 150 -2.70 18.23 -34.90
N LEU A 151 -2.19 17.53 -33.89
CA LEU A 151 -1.71 16.16 -34.05
C LEU A 151 -2.88 15.19 -34.27
N ARG A 152 -4.00 15.41 -33.58
CA ARG A 152 -5.26 14.67 -33.83
C ARG A 152 -5.66 14.75 -35.31
N ASN A 153 -5.71 15.95 -35.88
CA ASN A 153 -6.09 16.13 -37.29
C ASN A 153 -5.10 15.43 -38.23
N GLN A 154 -3.79 15.56 -37.99
CA GLN A 154 -2.76 14.88 -38.79
C GLN A 154 -2.91 13.35 -38.75
N ILE A 155 -3.19 12.78 -37.58
CA ILE A 155 -3.42 11.33 -37.44
C ILE A 155 -4.69 10.91 -38.21
N CYS A 156 -5.79 11.66 -38.09
CA CYS A 156 -7.03 11.35 -38.80
C CYS A 156 -6.90 11.49 -40.33
N GLU A 157 -6.11 12.44 -40.82
CA GLU A 157 -5.88 12.66 -42.26
C GLU A 157 -5.01 11.56 -42.88
N VAL A 158 -3.95 11.14 -42.20
CA VAL A 158 -3.02 10.12 -42.72
C VAL A 158 -3.56 8.70 -42.55
N LEU A 159 -4.23 8.42 -41.42
CA LEU A 159 -4.87 7.13 -41.12
C LEU A 159 -6.38 7.21 -41.38
N ASP A 160 -6.77 7.68 -42.56
CA ASP A 160 -8.17 7.69 -43.01
C ASP A 160 -8.53 6.33 -43.63
N THR A 161 -9.45 5.61 -42.99
CA THR A 161 -9.90 4.28 -43.41
C THR A 161 -10.51 4.27 -44.81
N ASP A 162 -11.24 5.32 -45.18
CA ASP A 162 -11.90 5.41 -46.48
C ASP A 162 -10.87 5.68 -47.58
N LEU A 163 -9.88 6.53 -47.28
CA LEU A 163 -8.78 6.80 -48.20
C LEU A 163 -7.90 5.56 -48.40
N ILE A 164 -7.56 4.85 -47.33
CA ILE A 164 -6.77 3.61 -47.41
C ILE A 164 -7.54 2.57 -48.22
N ARG A 165 -8.85 2.38 -47.97
CA ARG A 165 -9.70 1.47 -48.75
C ARG A 165 -9.70 1.81 -50.24
N GLN A 166 -9.83 3.08 -50.60
CA GLN A 166 -9.78 3.54 -51.99
C GLN A 166 -8.41 3.28 -52.64
N GLN A 167 -7.32 3.53 -51.91
CA GLN A 167 -5.98 3.23 -52.40
C GLN A 167 -5.80 1.72 -52.63
N THR A 168 -6.44 0.88 -51.82
CA THR A 168 -6.40 -0.58 -51.95
C THR A 168 -7.07 -1.04 -53.24
N GLU A 169 -8.27 -0.52 -53.53
CA GLU A 169 -9.03 -0.85 -54.74
C GLU A 169 -8.25 -0.49 -56.02
N HIS A 170 -7.37 0.51 -55.94
CA HIS A 170 -6.51 0.95 -57.04
C HIS A 170 -5.08 0.39 -56.99
N SER A 171 -4.78 -0.56 -56.08
CA SER A 171 -3.44 -1.16 -55.91
C SER A 171 -2.31 -0.14 -55.68
N ALA A 172 -2.60 0.92 -54.93
CA ALA A 172 -1.70 2.05 -54.69
C ALA A 172 -1.34 2.26 -53.19
N VAL A 173 -1.72 1.34 -52.31
CA VAL A 173 -1.46 1.44 -50.86
C VAL A 173 0.02 1.22 -50.56
N ASP A 174 0.61 2.14 -49.80
CA ASP A 174 1.94 1.97 -49.21
C ASP A 174 1.81 1.64 -47.70
N ILE A 175 1.70 0.34 -47.39
CA ILE A 175 1.60 -0.15 -46.00
C ILE A 175 2.85 0.21 -45.20
N GLN A 176 4.02 0.16 -45.84
CA GLN A 176 5.29 0.44 -45.16
C GLN A 176 5.43 1.94 -44.84
N GLY A 177 4.96 2.81 -45.73
CA GLY A 177 4.82 4.25 -45.48
C GLY A 177 3.89 4.55 -44.31
N LEU A 178 2.71 3.92 -44.26
CA LEU A 178 1.76 4.06 -43.16
C LEU A 178 2.35 3.57 -41.83
N ALA A 179 2.99 2.40 -41.82
CA ALA A 179 3.64 1.87 -40.62
C ALA A 179 4.78 2.80 -40.14
N ASN A 180 5.60 3.33 -41.05
CA ASN A 180 6.64 4.30 -40.70
C ASN A 180 6.08 5.59 -40.10
N TYR A 181 4.95 6.09 -40.61
CA TYR A 181 4.25 7.23 -40.02
C TYR A 181 3.76 6.92 -38.61
N VAL A 182 3.18 5.73 -38.40
CA VAL A 182 2.75 5.26 -37.06
C VAL A 182 3.94 5.22 -36.11
N ILE A 183 5.05 4.61 -36.50
CA ILE A 183 6.28 4.51 -35.67
C ILE A 183 6.82 5.91 -35.35
N SER A 184 6.83 6.82 -36.32
CA SER A 184 7.25 8.21 -36.07
C SER A 184 6.30 8.94 -35.12
N THR A 185 5.02 8.62 -35.14
CA THR A 185 4.01 9.23 -34.26
C THR A 185 4.13 8.65 -32.85
N MET A 186 4.30 7.33 -32.73
CA MET A 186 4.59 6.65 -31.46
C MET A 186 5.85 7.23 -30.82
N GLY A 187 6.93 7.42 -31.57
CA GLY A 187 8.17 8.03 -31.08
C GLY A 187 8.03 9.48 -30.57
N LYS A 188 6.96 10.20 -30.95
CA LYS A 188 6.65 11.55 -30.42
C LYS A 188 5.79 11.49 -29.15
N LEU A 189 5.07 10.39 -28.93
CA LEU A 189 4.08 10.23 -27.86
C LEU A 189 4.58 9.33 -26.72
N CYS A 190 5.57 8.47 -26.97
CA CYS A 190 6.06 7.51 -25.99
C CYS A 190 6.93 8.16 -24.91
N ALA A 191 7.03 7.48 -23.77
CA ALA A 191 7.99 7.84 -22.74
C ALA A 191 9.43 7.51 -23.18
N PRO A 192 10.46 8.22 -22.69
CA PRO A 192 11.86 7.99 -23.10
C PRO A 192 12.37 6.56 -22.91
N VAL A 193 11.78 5.80 -21.98
CA VAL A 193 12.12 4.39 -21.75
C VAL A 193 11.79 3.48 -22.95
N ARG A 194 10.94 3.94 -23.87
CA ARG A 194 10.51 3.20 -25.07
C ARG A 194 11.29 3.57 -26.33
N ASP A 195 12.27 4.49 -26.24
CA ASP A 195 13.03 4.93 -27.41
C ASP A 195 13.81 3.80 -28.07
N ASP A 196 14.22 2.78 -27.30
CA ASP A 196 14.86 1.57 -27.82
C ASP A 196 13.85 0.68 -28.55
N ASP A 197 12.65 0.46 -27.99
CA ASP A 197 11.57 -0.29 -28.65
C ASP A 197 11.20 0.35 -30.01
N ILE A 198 11.10 1.68 -30.07
CA ILE A 198 10.84 2.44 -31.32
C ILE A 198 11.98 2.27 -32.33
N ARG A 199 13.23 2.13 -31.86
CA ARG A 199 14.39 1.91 -32.74
C ARG A 199 14.37 0.50 -33.34
N GLU A 200 13.98 -0.50 -32.55
CA GLU A 200 13.81 -1.87 -33.02
C GLU A 200 12.70 -1.97 -34.07
N LEU A 201 11.55 -1.30 -33.85
CA LEU A 201 10.47 -1.23 -34.85
C LEU A 201 10.94 -0.71 -36.21
N LYS A 202 11.84 0.29 -36.25
CA LYS A 202 12.38 0.83 -37.51
C LYS A 202 13.32 -0.13 -38.24
N ALA A 203 13.87 -1.13 -37.55
CA ALA A 203 14.78 -2.11 -38.14
C ALA A 203 14.03 -3.33 -38.74
N THR A 204 12.79 -3.56 -38.34
CA THR A 204 11.97 -4.69 -38.80
C THR A 204 11.51 -4.49 -40.24
N SER A 205 11.84 -5.43 -41.14
CA SER A 205 11.54 -5.35 -42.58
C SER A 205 10.27 -6.09 -43.01
N ASN A 206 9.82 -7.10 -42.26
CA ASN A 206 8.59 -7.84 -42.57
C ASN A 206 7.37 -7.05 -42.05
N VAL A 207 6.39 -6.80 -42.94
CA VAL A 207 5.18 -6.00 -42.67
C VAL A 207 4.32 -6.61 -41.55
N VAL A 208 4.10 -7.92 -41.55
CA VAL A 208 3.24 -8.60 -40.55
C VAL A 208 3.89 -8.54 -39.17
N GLU A 209 5.19 -8.86 -39.11
CA GLU A 209 5.95 -8.78 -37.86
C GLU A 209 6.06 -7.34 -37.36
N LEU A 210 6.19 -6.36 -38.25
CA LEU A 210 6.18 -4.94 -37.92
C LEU A 210 4.85 -4.52 -37.28
N LEU A 211 3.72 -4.86 -37.88
CA LEU A 211 2.39 -4.56 -37.32
C LEU A 211 2.21 -5.24 -35.96
N ARG A 212 2.63 -6.50 -35.83
CA ARG A 212 2.59 -7.24 -34.56
C ARG A 212 3.39 -6.54 -33.47
N GLN A 213 4.62 -6.12 -33.77
CA GLN A 213 5.47 -5.40 -32.81
C GLN A 213 4.90 -4.00 -32.50
N ILE A 214 4.31 -3.31 -33.47
CA ILE A 214 3.62 -2.03 -33.23
C ILE A 214 2.52 -2.20 -32.18
N PHE A 215 1.66 -3.20 -32.30
CA PHE A 215 0.61 -3.47 -31.30
C PHE A 215 1.20 -3.80 -29.93
N HIS A 216 2.29 -4.56 -29.88
CA HIS A 216 2.98 -4.85 -28.63
C HIS A 216 3.46 -3.57 -27.93
N VAL A 217 4.14 -2.68 -28.67
CA VAL A 217 4.63 -1.42 -28.12
C VAL A 217 3.47 -0.47 -27.77
N LEU A 218 2.39 -0.45 -28.55
CA LEU A 218 1.18 0.32 -28.23
C LEU A 218 0.53 -0.13 -26.92
N ASP A 219 0.49 -1.43 -26.64
CA ASP A 219 -0.04 -1.94 -25.37
C ASP A 219 0.85 -1.56 -24.17
N LEU A 220 2.18 -1.55 -24.37
CA LEU A 220 3.12 -1.03 -23.38
C LEU A 220 2.92 0.47 -23.16
N MET A 221 2.73 1.25 -24.22
CA MET A 221 2.41 2.69 -24.14
C MET A 221 1.10 2.96 -23.40
N LYS A 222 0.06 2.12 -23.58
CA LYS A 222 -1.18 2.23 -22.79
C LYS A 222 -0.88 2.07 -21.30
N MET A 223 -0.08 1.08 -20.92
CA MET A 223 0.31 0.88 -19.52
C MET A 223 1.11 2.06 -18.98
N ASP A 224 2.04 2.60 -19.77
CA ASP A 224 2.83 3.77 -19.40
C ASP A 224 1.91 4.99 -19.16
N MET A 225 0.92 5.23 -20.02
CA MET A 225 -0.06 6.31 -19.86
C MET A 225 -0.92 6.13 -18.61
N VAL A 226 -1.39 4.91 -18.34
CA VAL A 226 -2.19 4.62 -17.14
C VAL A 226 -1.35 4.86 -15.88
N ASN A 227 -0.12 4.36 -15.84
CA ASN A 227 0.80 4.57 -14.71
C ASN A 227 1.17 6.05 -14.54
N PHE A 228 1.34 6.80 -15.63
CA PHE A 228 1.52 8.25 -15.59
C PHE A 228 0.29 8.97 -15.03
N THR A 229 -0.91 8.54 -15.42
CA THR A 229 -2.18 9.11 -14.94
C THR A 229 -2.36 8.84 -13.45
N ILE A 230 -2.07 7.63 -12.99
CA ILE A 230 -2.05 7.25 -11.56
C ILE A 230 -1.12 8.18 -10.78
N ARG A 231 0.12 8.35 -11.24
CA ARG A 231 1.10 9.25 -10.60
C ARG A 231 0.63 10.70 -10.56
N SER A 232 -0.07 11.16 -11.61
CA SER A 232 -0.60 12.52 -11.71
C SER A 232 -1.79 12.77 -10.78
N ILE A 233 -2.67 11.79 -10.60
CA ILE A 233 -3.87 11.90 -9.76
C ILE A 233 -3.56 11.65 -8.27
N ARG A 234 -2.53 10.86 -7.95
CA ARG A 234 -2.15 10.48 -6.58
C ARG A 234 -2.16 11.64 -5.57
N PRO A 235 -1.59 12.83 -5.84
CA PRO A 235 -1.60 13.94 -4.88
C PRO A 235 -3.01 14.46 -4.57
N HIS A 236 -3.93 14.39 -5.54
CA HIS A 236 -5.32 14.76 -5.35
C HIS A 236 -6.06 13.71 -4.52
N LEU A 237 -5.80 12.43 -4.81
CA LEU A 237 -6.37 11.32 -4.08
C LEU A 237 -5.94 11.31 -2.61
N GLN A 238 -4.65 11.53 -2.32
CA GLN A 238 -4.13 11.62 -0.96
C GLN A 238 -4.82 12.70 -0.10
N ARG A 239 -5.25 13.82 -0.71
CA ARG A 239 -5.95 14.89 0.03
C ARG A 239 -7.38 14.52 0.42
N GLN A 240 -8.04 13.68 -0.38
CA GLN A 240 -9.45 13.34 -0.20
C GLN A 240 -9.67 11.91 0.30
N LEU A 241 -8.60 11.11 0.42
CA LEU A 241 -8.66 9.68 0.75
C LEU A 241 -9.45 9.40 2.02
N VAL A 242 -9.18 10.16 3.09
CA VAL A 242 -9.81 9.93 4.40
C VAL A 242 -11.32 10.06 4.33
N GLU A 243 -11.82 11.08 3.64
CA GLU A 243 -13.25 11.30 3.50
C GLU A 243 -13.87 10.26 2.55
N TYR A 244 -13.21 9.99 1.42
CA TYR A 244 -13.66 9.01 0.45
C TYR A 244 -13.81 7.60 1.05
N GLU A 245 -12.78 7.09 1.73
CA GLU A 245 -12.83 5.77 2.38
C GLU A 245 -13.89 5.74 3.48
N ARG A 246 -14.01 6.81 4.27
CA ARG A 246 -15.02 6.86 5.33
C ARG A 246 -16.44 6.82 4.78
N THR A 247 -16.74 7.61 3.74
CA THR A 247 -18.06 7.60 3.11
C THR A 247 -18.36 6.23 2.50
N LYS A 248 -17.42 5.65 1.75
CA LYS A 248 -17.61 4.34 1.12
C LYS A 248 -17.77 3.22 2.14
N PHE A 249 -17.00 3.24 3.22
CA PHE A 249 -17.14 2.28 4.30
C PHE A 249 -18.48 2.44 5.04
N GLN A 250 -18.94 3.67 5.24
CA GLN A 250 -20.27 3.94 5.82
C GLN A 250 -21.40 3.37 4.95
N GLU A 251 -21.33 3.51 3.63
CA GLU A 251 -22.29 2.89 2.69
C GLU A 251 -22.31 1.36 2.86
N ILE A 252 -21.14 0.72 2.95
CA ILE A 252 -21.02 -0.73 3.15
C ILE A 252 -21.65 -1.17 4.49
N LEU A 253 -21.45 -0.40 5.56
CA LEU A 253 -22.04 -0.69 6.88
C LEU A 253 -23.56 -0.56 6.91
N GLU A 254 -24.13 0.34 6.13
CA GLU A 254 -25.58 0.51 6.01
C GLU A 254 -26.23 -0.68 5.28
N GLU A 255 -25.53 -1.25 4.31
CA GLU A 255 -25.93 -2.48 3.62
C GLU A 255 -25.70 -3.74 4.48
N THR A 256 -24.66 -3.74 5.33
CA THR A 256 -24.25 -4.88 6.16
C THR A 256 -24.01 -4.50 7.63
N PRO A 257 -25.06 -4.49 8.48
CA PRO A 257 -24.95 -4.01 9.86
C PRO A 257 -24.10 -4.90 10.79
N SER A 258 -23.77 -6.14 10.39
CA SER A 258 -22.86 -7.05 11.10
C SER A 258 -21.40 -6.99 10.60
N ALA A 259 -21.04 -6.03 9.75
CA ALA A 259 -19.71 -5.96 9.13
C ALA A 259 -18.58 -5.44 10.05
N LEU A 260 -18.81 -5.30 11.37
CA LEU A 260 -17.82 -4.85 12.35
C LEU A 260 -17.61 -5.83 13.51
N ASP A 261 -18.05 -7.08 13.36
CA ASP A 261 -18.00 -8.08 14.43
C ASP A 261 -16.54 -8.41 14.79
N GLN A 262 -15.66 -8.58 13.79
CA GLN A 262 -14.25 -8.91 14.04
C GLN A 262 -13.50 -7.71 14.63
N THR A 263 -13.79 -6.51 14.14
CA THR A 263 -13.27 -5.25 14.68
C THR A 263 -13.70 -5.06 16.15
N THR A 264 -14.94 -5.42 16.47
CA THR A 264 -15.47 -5.32 17.85
C THR A 264 -14.80 -6.30 18.78
N GLU A 265 -14.65 -7.57 18.37
CA GLU A 265 -13.97 -8.60 19.18
C GLU A 265 -12.48 -8.27 19.36
N TRP A 266 -11.79 -7.79 18.32
CA TRP A 266 -10.40 -7.34 18.40
C TRP A 266 -10.19 -6.21 19.44
N ILE A 267 -11.09 -5.22 19.47
CA ILE A 267 -11.04 -4.15 20.48
C ILE A 267 -11.36 -4.71 21.88
N LYS A 268 -12.35 -5.59 21.99
CA LYS A 268 -12.79 -6.20 23.24
C LYS A 268 -11.73 -7.08 23.89
N GLU A 269 -10.97 -7.85 23.12
CA GLU A 269 -9.79 -8.59 23.61
C GLU A 269 -8.81 -7.65 24.34
N SER A 270 -8.62 -6.44 23.81
CA SER A 270 -7.71 -5.44 24.40
C SER A 270 -8.30 -4.70 25.60
N VAL A 271 -9.63 -4.48 25.61
CA VAL A 271 -10.34 -3.96 26.79
C VAL A 271 -10.20 -4.93 27.96
N ASN A 272 -10.43 -6.23 27.72
CA ASN A 272 -10.43 -7.25 28.76
C ASN A 272 -9.05 -7.41 29.40
N GLU A 273 -7.98 -7.45 28.60
CA GLU A 273 -6.61 -7.52 29.11
C GLU A 273 -6.21 -6.29 29.92
N GLU A 274 -6.58 -5.09 29.47
CA GLU A 274 -6.30 -3.87 30.23
C GLU A 274 -7.12 -3.81 31.54
N LEU A 275 -8.34 -4.35 31.55
CA LEU A 275 -9.11 -4.47 32.79
C LEU A 275 -8.47 -5.46 33.78
N LEU A 276 -7.92 -6.57 33.27
CA LEU A 276 -7.19 -7.55 34.07
C LEU A 276 -5.89 -6.95 34.65
N SER A 277 -5.11 -6.22 33.85
CA SER A 277 -3.85 -5.60 34.30
C SER A 277 -4.06 -4.53 35.37
N ILE A 278 -5.15 -3.76 35.27
CA ILE A 278 -5.53 -2.77 36.29
C ILE A 278 -6.00 -3.46 37.59
N SER A 279 -6.68 -4.60 37.47
CA SER A 279 -7.13 -5.39 38.63
C SER A 279 -5.94 -5.99 39.40
N GLU A 280 -4.87 -6.41 38.70
CA GLU A 280 -3.63 -6.89 39.33
C GLU A 280 -2.84 -5.78 40.03
N THR A 281 -2.79 -4.57 39.46
CA THR A 281 -2.09 -3.43 40.08
C THR A 281 -2.83 -2.84 41.28
N ALA A 282 -4.16 -2.91 41.30
CA ALA A 282 -5.00 -2.48 42.42
C ALA A 282 -4.86 -3.35 43.69
N LEU A 283 -4.24 -4.53 43.60
CA LEU A 283 -3.97 -5.41 44.75
C LEU A 283 -2.68 -5.04 45.51
N THR A 284 -1.97 -3.97 45.12
CA THR A 284 -0.86 -3.43 45.91
C THR A 284 -1.39 -2.63 47.11
N PRO A 285 -1.09 -3.00 48.37
CA PRO A 285 -1.70 -2.39 49.54
C PRO A 285 -1.04 -1.03 49.81
N GLY A 286 -1.74 0.07 49.50
CA GLY A 286 -1.24 1.40 49.91
C GLY A 286 -1.90 2.64 49.32
N ALA A 287 -2.87 2.55 48.41
CA ALA A 287 -3.53 3.73 47.85
C ALA A 287 -5.05 3.68 48.03
N GLU A 288 -5.52 4.05 49.23
CA GLU A 288 -6.89 4.52 49.40
C GLU A 288 -7.02 5.88 48.72
N ASN A 289 -7.69 5.94 47.55
CA ASN A 289 -8.64 7.00 47.20
C ASN A 289 -9.32 6.72 45.86
N SER A 290 -10.63 6.89 45.90
CA SER A 290 -11.65 6.77 44.85
C SER A 290 -11.29 7.33 43.47
N SER A 291 -11.14 6.45 42.49
CA SER A 291 -11.72 6.60 41.15
C SER A 291 -11.85 5.22 40.52
N LYS A 292 -12.97 4.92 39.87
CA LYS A 292 -13.09 3.71 39.04
C LYS A 292 -11.93 3.72 38.03
N PRO A 293 -11.36 2.56 37.65
CA PRO A 293 -10.34 2.52 36.63
C PRO A 293 -10.92 3.00 35.30
N SER A 294 -10.67 4.27 34.95
CA SER A 294 -11.08 4.82 33.68
C SER A 294 -10.06 4.42 32.63
N LEU A 295 -10.38 3.35 31.90
CA LEU A 295 -9.64 2.96 30.71
C LEU A 295 -9.66 4.11 29.70
N SER A 296 -8.49 4.63 29.34
CA SER A 296 -8.39 5.61 28.26
C SER A 296 -8.68 4.91 26.94
N PRO A 297 -9.71 5.32 26.17
CA PRO A 297 -10.06 4.71 24.88
C PRO A 297 -8.87 4.69 23.91
N THR A 298 -8.02 5.72 23.96
CA THR A 298 -6.82 5.84 23.14
C THR A 298 -5.75 4.81 23.50
N VAL A 299 -5.59 4.51 24.80
CA VAL A 299 -4.62 3.51 25.28
C VAL A 299 -5.07 2.12 24.87
N VAL A 300 -6.36 1.80 25.04
CA VAL A 300 -6.94 0.53 24.61
C VAL A 300 -6.72 0.34 23.11
N LEU A 301 -7.08 1.33 22.30
CA LEU A 301 -6.92 1.25 20.85
C LEU A 301 -5.44 1.08 20.44
N ASN A 302 -4.51 1.82 21.07
CA ASN A 302 -3.08 1.65 20.81
C ASN A 302 -2.58 0.25 21.16
N ASN A 303 -3.04 -0.32 22.28
CA ASN A 303 -2.70 -1.69 22.65
C ASN A 303 -3.31 -2.70 21.66
N SER A 304 -4.54 -2.48 21.17
CA SER A 304 -5.13 -3.32 20.12
C SER A 304 -4.26 -3.36 18.87
N TYR A 305 -3.73 -2.21 18.44
CA TYR A 305 -2.78 -2.17 17.33
C TYR A 305 -1.50 -2.95 17.65
N LEU A 306 -0.89 -2.77 18.83
CA LEU A 306 0.32 -3.51 19.20
C LEU A 306 0.16 -5.03 19.12
N LYS A 307 -1.02 -5.56 19.45
CA LYS A 307 -1.31 -6.99 19.31
C LYS A 307 -1.26 -7.49 17.87
N LEU A 308 -1.51 -6.63 16.89
CA LEU A 308 -1.40 -6.99 15.47
C LEU A 308 0.04 -7.39 15.09
N LEU A 309 1.04 -6.85 15.78
CA LEU A 309 2.46 -7.23 15.56
C LEU A 309 2.79 -8.65 16.08
N GLN A 310 1.87 -9.28 16.80
CA GLN A 310 1.97 -10.65 17.31
C GLN A 310 0.85 -11.54 16.76
N TRP A 311 0.13 -11.06 15.74
CA TRP A 311 -1.03 -11.73 15.19
C TRP A 311 -0.64 -12.98 14.43
N ASP A 312 -1.42 -14.05 14.59
CA ASP A 312 -1.31 -15.24 13.75
C ASP A 312 -2.18 -15.04 12.50
N TYR A 313 -1.58 -14.45 11.47
CA TYR A 313 -2.23 -14.16 10.17
C TYR A 313 -2.71 -15.42 9.42
N GLN A 314 -2.36 -16.63 9.86
CA GLN A 314 -2.81 -17.88 9.25
C GLN A 314 -4.07 -18.45 9.91
N LYS A 315 -4.36 -18.06 11.16
CA LYS A 315 -5.46 -18.66 11.95
C LYS A 315 -6.52 -17.66 12.38
N LYS A 316 -6.16 -16.38 12.55
CA LYS A 316 -7.07 -15.34 13.01
C LYS A 316 -7.41 -14.39 11.87
N ASP A 317 -8.71 -14.19 11.65
CA ASP A 317 -9.20 -13.19 10.70
C ASP A 317 -8.79 -11.78 11.13
N LEU A 318 -8.52 -10.92 10.14
CA LEU A 318 -8.13 -9.54 10.38
C LEU A 318 -9.37 -8.66 10.58
N PRO A 319 -9.31 -7.65 11.48
CA PRO A 319 -10.39 -6.68 11.61
C PRO A 319 -10.78 -6.09 10.26
N GLU A 320 -12.09 -5.94 10.00
CA GLU A 320 -12.61 -5.51 8.70
C GLU A 320 -12.04 -4.16 8.26
N THR A 321 -11.77 -3.27 9.23
CA THR A 321 -11.15 -1.96 9.02
C THR A 321 -9.68 -2.01 8.61
N LEU A 322 -9.02 -3.16 8.70
CA LEU A 322 -7.59 -3.35 8.41
C LEU A 322 -7.34 -4.32 7.26
N VAL A 323 -8.39 -4.88 6.64
CA VAL A 323 -8.28 -5.84 5.53
C VAL A 323 -7.49 -5.26 4.35
N THR A 324 -7.70 -3.99 4.01
CA THR A 324 -6.97 -3.30 2.92
C THR A 324 -5.46 -3.28 3.18
N ASP A 325 -5.04 -3.13 4.44
CA ASP A 325 -3.64 -3.09 4.86
C ASP A 325 -3.10 -4.47 5.28
N GLY A 326 -3.89 -5.53 5.20
CA GLY A 326 -3.58 -6.84 5.78
C GLY A 326 -2.25 -7.42 5.31
N ALA A 327 -2.00 -7.40 4.00
CA ALA A 327 -0.75 -7.89 3.42
C ALA A 327 0.47 -7.05 3.86
N ARG A 328 0.31 -5.72 3.95
CA ARG A 328 1.37 -4.81 4.44
C ARG A 328 1.68 -5.09 5.90
N LEU A 329 0.65 -5.25 6.73
CA LEU A 329 0.80 -5.56 8.15
C LEU A 329 1.47 -6.92 8.37
N GLN A 330 1.11 -7.92 7.58
CA GLN A 330 1.78 -9.22 7.59
C GLN A 330 3.26 -9.06 7.24
N GLU A 331 3.60 -8.40 6.14
CA GLU A 331 5.00 -8.18 5.72
C GLU A 331 5.81 -7.43 6.80
N LEU A 332 5.22 -6.43 7.46
CA LEU A 332 5.85 -5.72 8.56
C LEU A 332 6.09 -6.61 9.78
N THR A 333 5.12 -7.43 10.16
CA THR A 333 5.25 -8.38 11.28
C THR A 333 6.32 -9.43 10.98
N GLU A 334 6.35 -9.93 9.75
CA GLU A 334 7.35 -10.85 9.24
C GLU A 334 8.77 -10.29 9.32
N LYS A 335 8.96 -9.05 8.84
CA LYS A 335 10.24 -8.32 8.96
C LYS A 335 10.60 -8.07 10.42
N LEU A 336 9.63 -7.72 11.26
CA LEU A 336 9.86 -7.47 12.68
C LEU A 336 10.38 -8.73 13.39
N ASN A 337 9.78 -9.90 13.11
CA ASN A 337 10.24 -11.16 13.67
C ASN A 337 11.67 -11.52 13.23
N GLN A 338 12.01 -11.27 11.96
CA GLN A 338 13.38 -11.42 11.47
C GLN A 338 14.35 -10.49 12.24
N LEU A 339 13.97 -9.22 12.45
CA LEU A 339 14.78 -8.27 13.22
C LEU A 339 14.92 -8.67 14.70
N LYS A 340 13.88 -9.23 15.32
CA LYS A 340 13.95 -9.76 16.71
C LYS A 340 15.03 -10.83 16.82
N ILE A 341 15.08 -11.78 15.88
CA ILE A 341 16.09 -12.83 15.87
C ILE A 341 17.49 -12.23 15.68
N ILE A 342 17.66 -11.34 14.71
CA ILE A 342 18.95 -10.65 14.47
C ILE A 342 19.41 -9.90 15.73
N ALA A 343 18.51 -9.24 16.44
CA ALA A 343 18.83 -8.56 17.70
C ALA A 343 19.23 -9.54 18.79
N CYS A 344 18.56 -10.69 18.92
CA CYS A 344 18.93 -11.75 19.86
C CYS A 344 20.33 -12.29 19.56
N LEU A 345 20.59 -12.65 18.30
CA LEU A 345 21.90 -13.14 17.82
C LEU A 345 23.00 -12.12 18.09
N SER A 346 22.73 -10.85 17.81
CA SER A 346 23.67 -9.75 18.05
C SER A 346 23.96 -9.57 19.54
N LEU A 347 22.94 -9.67 20.39
CA LEU A 347 23.11 -9.56 21.85
C LEU A 347 23.90 -10.74 22.41
N ILE A 348 23.63 -11.97 21.97
CA ILE A 348 24.38 -13.16 22.37
C ILE A 348 25.84 -13.04 21.93
N THR A 349 26.08 -12.65 20.67
CA THR A 349 27.44 -12.44 20.15
C THR A 349 28.20 -11.39 20.95
N LYS A 350 27.54 -10.28 21.28
CA LYS A 350 28.14 -9.21 22.10
C LYS A 350 28.39 -9.66 23.54
N ASN A 351 27.51 -10.47 24.13
CA ASN A 351 27.70 -10.98 25.48
C ASN A 351 28.86 -11.98 25.56
N MET A 352 29.01 -12.86 24.56
CA MET A 352 30.04 -13.92 24.59
C MET A 352 31.39 -13.46 24.04
N VAL A 353 31.39 -12.63 22.99
CA VAL A 353 32.59 -12.27 22.23
C VAL A 353 32.78 -10.75 22.13
N GLY A 354 31.97 -9.96 22.84
CA GLY A 354 32.01 -8.50 22.79
C GLY A 354 33.37 -7.92 23.19
N ALA A 355 34.00 -8.43 24.26
CA ALA A 355 35.31 -7.96 24.71
C ALA A 355 36.43 -8.19 23.66
N VAL A 356 36.25 -9.22 22.81
CA VAL A 356 37.21 -9.62 21.78
C VAL A 356 36.93 -8.91 20.44
N THR A 357 35.70 -8.43 20.26
CA THR A 357 35.22 -7.74 19.04
C THR A 357 35.06 -6.23 19.22
N GLU A 358 35.38 -5.70 20.41
CA GLU A 358 35.32 -4.28 20.73
C GLU A 358 36.29 -3.49 19.84
N GLY A 359 35.76 -2.54 19.06
CA GLY A 359 36.53 -1.77 18.06
C GLY A 359 36.36 -2.21 16.60
N PHE A 360 35.40 -3.08 16.28
CA PHE A 360 35.05 -3.47 14.90
C PHE A 360 33.55 -3.31 14.59
N PRO A 361 33.07 -2.09 14.32
CA PRO A 361 31.66 -1.88 13.95
C PRO A 361 31.27 -2.62 12.65
N GLN A 362 32.21 -2.77 11.72
CA GLN A 362 31.98 -3.48 10.44
C GLN A 362 31.68 -4.97 10.61
N LEU A 363 32.16 -5.62 11.68
CA LEU A 363 31.88 -7.03 11.95
C LEU A 363 30.41 -7.22 12.30
N ALA A 364 29.84 -6.34 13.13
CA ALA A 364 28.43 -6.37 13.48
C ALA A 364 27.54 -6.22 12.22
N ASP A 365 27.90 -5.32 11.30
CA ASP A 365 27.17 -5.15 10.04
C ASP A 365 27.28 -6.37 9.11
N ARG A 366 28.45 -7.03 9.06
CA ARG A 366 28.63 -8.27 8.28
C ARG A 366 27.79 -9.39 8.84
N LEU A 367 27.83 -9.60 10.17
CA LEU A 367 27.03 -10.63 10.84
C LEU A 367 25.54 -10.36 10.69
N LYS A 368 25.11 -9.09 10.75
CA LYS A 368 23.73 -8.68 10.46
C LYS A 368 23.32 -9.09 9.04
N ARG A 369 24.14 -8.81 8.02
CA ARG A 369 23.86 -9.18 6.62
C ARG A 369 23.79 -10.70 6.43
N ILE A 370 24.72 -11.45 7.00
CA ILE A 370 24.72 -12.92 6.92
C ILE A 370 23.45 -13.49 7.57
N SER A 371 23.11 -12.97 8.76
CA SER A 371 21.89 -13.40 9.48
C SER A 371 20.63 -13.05 8.70
N ALA A 372 20.56 -11.86 8.09
CA ALA A 372 19.42 -11.45 7.27
C ALA A 372 19.21 -12.36 6.07
N VAL A 373 20.27 -12.73 5.35
CA VAL A 373 20.19 -13.63 4.18
C VAL A 373 19.77 -15.05 4.61
N LEU A 374 20.32 -15.58 5.70
CA LEU A 374 19.98 -16.92 6.17
C LEU A 374 18.59 -17.03 6.82
N LEU A 375 18.02 -15.90 7.24
CA LEU A 375 16.64 -15.80 7.75
C LEU A 375 15.64 -15.37 6.66
N GLU A 376 16.09 -15.19 5.42
CA GLU A 376 15.20 -14.83 4.32
C GLU A 376 14.21 -15.97 4.04
N GLY A 377 12.91 -15.65 4.03
CA GLY A 377 11.87 -16.65 3.82
C GLY A 377 11.46 -17.44 5.07
N MET A 378 11.83 -17.00 6.28
CA MET A 378 11.42 -17.62 7.54
C MET A 378 9.90 -17.86 7.67
N ASN A 379 9.10 -17.02 7.03
CA ASN A 379 7.64 -17.08 7.11
C ASN A 379 7.00 -17.92 5.98
N LYS A 380 7.81 -18.51 5.10
CA LYS A 380 7.35 -19.41 4.02
C LYS A 380 7.57 -20.86 4.43
N GLN A 381 6.52 -21.67 4.42
CA GLN A 381 6.62 -23.10 4.71
C GLN A 381 7.20 -23.87 3.49
N PRO A 382 8.10 -24.84 3.69
CA PRO A 382 8.73 -25.26 4.94
C PRO A 382 10.04 -24.50 5.23
N PHE A 383 10.16 -23.84 6.39
CA PHE A 383 11.40 -23.22 6.86
C PHE A 383 11.87 -23.89 8.16
N ASN A 384 13.13 -24.34 8.18
CA ASN A 384 13.74 -24.95 9.36
C ASN A 384 14.57 -23.92 10.12
N LEU A 385 13.94 -23.25 11.09
CA LEU A 385 14.58 -22.21 11.88
C LEU A 385 15.81 -22.71 12.62
N LYS A 386 15.76 -23.92 13.18
CA LYS A 386 16.89 -24.53 13.90
C LYS A 386 18.14 -24.68 13.03
N GLU A 387 17.96 -25.12 11.80
CA GLU A 387 19.05 -25.30 10.84
C GLU A 387 19.63 -23.96 10.38
N ALA A 388 18.76 -22.96 10.16
CA ALA A 388 19.19 -21.60 9.87
C ALA A 388 20.01 -21.00 11.02
N LEU A 389 19.54 -21.13 12.27
CA LEU A 389 20.24 -20.65 13.47
C LEU A 389 21.60 -21.34 13.67
N ASN A 390 21.68 -22.66 13.44
CA ASN A 390 22.94 -23.40 13.48
C ASN A 390 23.92 -22.91 12.41
N SER A 391 23.43 -22.70 11.18
CA SER A 391 24.23 -22.19 10.07
C SER A 391 24.75 -20.78 10.36
N ILE A 392 23.91 -19.91 10.95
CA ILE A 392 24.30 -18.57 11.38
C ILE A 392 25.36 -18.65 12.49
N GLY A 393 25.22 -19.56 13.46
CA GLY A 393 26.21 -19.78 14.52
C GLY A 393 27.59 -20.19 13.98
N LEU A 394 27.62 -21.12 13.04
CA LEU A 394 28.84 -21.55 12.35
C LEU A 394 29.48 -20.40 11.58
N GLN A 395 28.70 -19.68 10.77
CA GLN A 395 29.20 -18.53 9.99
C GLN A 395 29.69 -17.39 10.88
N THR A 396 29.03 -17.18 12.02
CA THR A 396 29.47 -16.19 13.02
C THR A 396 30.82 -16.58 13.59
N CYS A 397 31.05 -17.85 13.93
CA CYS A 397 32.34 -18.33 14.40
C CYS A 397 33.44 -18.16 13.35
N VAL A 398 33.15 -18.45 12.08
CA VAL A 398 34.09 -18.30 10.95
C VAL A 398 34.48 -16.84 10.77
N GLU A 399 33.51 -15.92 10.69
CA GLU A 399 33.79 -14.49 10.45
C GLU A 399 34.50 -13.83 11.64
N VAL A 400 34.16 -14.23 12.87
CA VAL A 400 34.87 -13.77 14.07
C VAL A 400 36.32 -14.29 14.08
N ASN A 401 36.56 -15.58 13.81
CA ASN A 401 37.91 -16.15 13.75
C ASN A 401 38.76 -15.53 12.63
N LYS A 402 38.15 -15.25 11.47
CA LYS A 402 38.80 -14.53 10.38
C LYS A 402 39.24 -13.13 10.83
N THR A 403 38.35 -12.38 11.47
CA THR A 403 38.63 -11.04 11.99
C THR A 403 39.74 -11.05 13.07
N LEU A 404 39.79 -12.10 13.89
CA LEU A 404 40.85 -12.28 14.90
C LEU A 404 42.20 -12.61 14.28
N THR A 405 42.21 -13.47 13.27
CA THR A 405 43.43 -13.87 12.53
C THR A 405 44.03 -12.68 11.79
N GLU A 406 43.20 -11.83 11.18
CA GLU A 406 43.63 -10.58 10.53
C GLU A 406 44.35 -9.61 11.48
N ARG A 407 44.10 -9.70 12.80
CA ARG A 407 44.78 -8.91 13.84
C ARG A 407 45.89 -9.66 14.59
N GLY A 408 46.18 -10.91 14.24
CA GLY A 408 47.16 -11.74 14.94
C GLY A 408 46.74 -12.14 16.36
N LEU A 409 45.43 -12.13 16.66
CA LEU A 409 44.86 -12.62 17.92
C LEU A 409 44.56 -14.13 17.82
N PRO A 410 44.57 -14.87 18.94
CA PRO A 410 44.22 -16.28 18.95
C PRO A 410 42.75 -16.47 18.55
N THR A 411 42.48 -17.52 17.76
CA THR A 411 41.13 -17.93 17.38
C THR A 411 40.32 -18.36 18.60
N LEU A 412 38.99 -18.29 18.52
CA LEU A 412 38.09 -18.75 19.57
C LEU A 412 38.26 -20.25 19.85
N ASN A 413 38.25 -20.62 21.13
CA ASN A 413 38.30 -22.01 21.57
C ASN A 413 37.06 -22.78 21.10
N ALA A 414 37.21 -24.09 20.85
CA ALA A 414 36.12 -24.96 20.40
C ALA A 414 34.92 -24.97 21.37
N GLU A 415 35.16 -24.84 22.67
CA GLU A 415 34.12 -24.75 23.70
C GLU A 415 33.29 -23.46 23.58
N VAL A 416 33.94 -22.32 23.29
CA VAL A 416 33.26 -21.03 23.10
C VAL A 416 32.42 -21.05 21.82
N GLN A 417 32.94 -21.67 20.75
CA GLN A 417 32.20 -21.84 19.50
C GLN A 417 30.98 -22.76 19.68
N ALA A 418 31.14 -23.90 20.37
CA ALA A 418 30.04 -24.81 20.65
C ALA A 418 28.95 -24.17 21.54
N ASN A 419 29.36 -23.39 22.53
CA ASN A 419 28.44 -22.66 23.39
C ASN A 419 27.70 -21.55 22.62
N LEU A 420 28.38 -20.80 21.74
CA LEU A 420 27.73 -19.79 20.91
C LEU A 420 26.68 -20.40 19.97
N ILE A 421 27.01 -21.51 19.32
CA ILE A 421 26.06 -22.24 18.47
C ILE A 421 24.87 -22.73 19.29
N GLY A 422 25.11 -23.33 20.46
CA GLY A 422 24.05 -23.79 21.36
C GLY A 422 23.12 -22.68 21.84
N GLN A 423 23.66 -21.50 22.17
CA GLN A 423 22.88 -20.32 22.54
C GLN A 423 22.06 -19.73 21.38
N PHE A 424 22.52 -19.89 20.14
CA PHE A 424 21.74 -19.49 18.97
C PHE A 424 20.58 -20.47 18.74
N SER A 425 20.82 -21.77 18.87
CA SER A 425 19.77 -22.78 18.72
C SER A 425 18.69 -22.66 19.80
N SER A 426 19.03 -22.19 21.01
CA SER A 426 18.06 -22.02 22.11
C SER A 426 17.12 -20.81 21.93
N ILE A 427 17.28 -19.99 20.88
CA ILE A 427 16.35 -18.88 20.59
C ILE A 427 14.95 -19.40 20.22
N GLU A 428 14.86 -20.61 19.66
CA GLU A 428 13.59 -21.26 19.30
C GLU A 428 12.79 -21.73 20.53
N GLU A 429 13.43 -21.84 21.70
CA GLU A 429 12.76 -22.31 22.92
C GLU A 429 11.85 -21.22 23.52
N GLU A 430 10.60 -21.59 23.86
CA GLU A 430 9.56 -20.67 24.36
C GLU A 430 9.96 -19.91 25.65
N ASP A 431 10.89 -20.46 26.44
CA ASP A 431 11.38 -19.90 27.71
C ASP A 431 12.65 -19.04 27.59
N ASN A 432 13.03 -18.63 26.37
CA ASN A 432 14.25 -17.87 26.18
C ASN A 432 14.16 -16.45 26.78
N SER A 433 14.91 -16.22 27.86
CA SER A 433 14.97 -14.91 28.55
C SER A 433 15.46 -13.76 27.66
N ILE A 434 16.34 -14.04 26.69
CA ILE A 434 16.86 -13.05 25.73
C ILE A 434 15.76 -12.66 24.74
N TRP A 435 15.03 -13.64 24.21
CA TRP A 435 13.88 -13.39 23.35
C TRP A 435 12.83 -12.53 24.06
N SER A 436 12.41 -12.92 25.27
CA SER A 436 11.44 -12.16 26.06
C SER A 436 11.91 -10.72 26.34
N LEU A 437 13.20 -10.53 26.62
CA LEU A 437 13.78 -9.22 26.86
C LEU A 437 13.75 -8.33 25.61
N ILE A 438 14.16 -8.88 24.46
CA ILE A 438 14.17 -8.16 23.18
C ILE A 438 12.74 -7.83 22.74
N ASP A 439 11.82 -8.79 22.85
CA ASP A 439 10.42 -8.60 22.51
C ASP A 439 9.78 -7.50 23.37
N LYS A 440 9.97 -7.52 24.71
CA LYS A 440 9.51 -6.45 25.61
C LYS A 440 10.08 -5.08 25.25
N ARG A 441 11.37 -4.99 24.91
CA ARG A 441 12.01 -3.72 24.50
C ARG A 441 11.42 -3.18 23.20
N ILE A 442 11.18 -4.05 22.23
CA ILE A 442 10.57 -3.69 20.95
C ILE A 442 9.11 -3.28 21.14
N GLN A 443 8.33 -4.01 21.94
CA GLN A 443 6.96 -3.63 22.26
C GLN A 443 6.89 -2.25 22.94
N LEU A 444 7.77 -1.96 23.90
CA LEU A 444 7.84 -0.66 24.56
C LEU A 444 8.21 0.46 23.57
N TYR A 445 9.16 0.19 22.67
CA TYR A 445 9.52 1.12 21.61
C TYR A 445 8.33 1.40 20.67
N MET A 446 7.66 0.35 20.17
CA MET A 446 6.48 0.50 19.32
C MET A 446 5.33 1.21 20.04
N LYS A 447 5.10 0.92 21.33
CA LYS A 447 4.11 1.63 22.15
C LYS A 447 4.43 3.11 22.27
N SER A 448 5.70 3.46 22.52
CA SER A 448 6.13 4.85 22.56
C SER A 448 5.92 5.57 21.23
N LEU A 449 6.12 4.85 20.12
CA LEU A 449 5.93 5.37 18.77
C LEU A 449 4.46 5.67 18.45
N LEU A 450 3.55 4.76 18.81
CA LEU A 450 2.11 4.93 18.61
C LEU A 450 1.47 5.99 19.51
N CYS A 451 2.14 6.36 20.60
CA CYS A 451 1.71 7.42 21.52
C CYS A 451 2.23 8.81 21.13
N LEU A 452 3.15 8.93 20.17
CA LEU A 452 3.65 10.21 19.71
C LEU A 452 2.56 10.97 18.92
N PRO A 453 2.40 12.29 19.15
CA PRO A 453 1.56 13.12 18.30
C PRO A 453 2.11 13.12 16.87
N SER A 454 1.22 13.04 15.87
CA SER A 454 1.56 12.98 14.43
C SER A 454 2.42 14.14 13.90
N SER A 455 2.71 15.16 14.70
CA SER A 455 3.50 16.35 14.37
C SER A 455 4.95 16.34 14.88
N GLN A 456 5.37 15.38 15.70
CA GLN A 456 6.75 15.30 16.21
C GLN A 456 7.65 14.43 15.32
N LYS A 457 8.65 15.06 14.69
CA LYS A 457 9.70 14.40 13.87
C LYS A 457 10.77 13.67 14.68
N CYS A 458 10.72 13.74 16.01
CA CYS A 458 11.77 13.16 16.86
C CYS A 458 11.39 11.72 17.23
N MET A 459 12.05 10.75 16.62
CA MET A 459 11.88 9.34 16.95
C MET A 459 12.29 9.09 18.41
N PRO A 460 11.57 8.21 19.13
CA PRO A 460 11.94 7.89 20.50
C PRO A 460 13.33 7.22 20.53
N PRO A 461 14.13 7.41 21.59
CA PRO A 461 15.44 6.79 21.68
C PRO A 461 15.30 5.27 21.76
N VAL A 462 16.03 4.56 20.90
CA VAL A 462 16.01 3.10 20.84
C VAL A 462 16.64 2.52 22.12
N PRO A 463 15.98 1.56 22.81
CA PRO A 463 16.53 0.90 23.99
C PRO A 463 17.89 0.24 23.73
N GLY A 464 18.77 0.25 24.75
CA GLY A 464 20.08 -0.40 24.67
C GLY A 464 19.98 -1.88 24.29
N GLY A 465 20.85 -2.34 23.39
CA GLY A 465 20.84 -3.71 22.84
C GLY A 465 20.15 -3.86 21.48
N LEU A 466 19.40 -2.84 21.02
CA LEU A 466 18.77 -2.81 19.70
C LEU A 466 19.52 -1.91 18.70
N THR A 467 20.68 -1.37 19.08
CA THR A 467 21.47 -0.43 18.26
C THR A 467 21.88 -1.01 16.91
N VAL A 468 22.05 -2.33 16.82
CA VAL A 468 22.44 -3.03 15.58
C VAL A 468 21.33 -3.00 14.53
N ILE A 469 20.07 -2.95 14.98
CA ILE A 469 18.86 -2.95 14.14
C ILE A 469 18.12 -1.61 14.16
N GLN A 470 18.76 -0.54 14.67
CA GLN A 470 18.10 0.74 14.92
C GLN A 470 17.48 1.33 13.65
N GLN A 471 18.23 1.36 12.54
CA GLN A 471 17.77 1.96 11.29
C GLN A 471 16.59 1.20 10.70
N GLU A 472 16.66 -0.13 10.72
CA GLU A 472 15.61 -1.00 10.21
C GLU A 472 14.35 -0.92 11.09
N LEU A 473 14.51 -0.85 12.41
CA LEU A 473 13.40 -0.72 13.36
C LEU A 473 12.72 0.66 13.28
N GLU A 474 13.48 1.73 13.08
CA GLU A 474 12.95 3.08 12.88
C GLU A 474 12.15 3.19 11.57
N ALA A 475 12.65 2.58 10.48
CA ALA A 475 11.95 2.54 9.21
C ALA A 475 10.66 1.71 9.30
N LEU A 476 10.73 0.51 9.89
CA LEU A 476 9.58 -0.37 10.10
C LEU A 476 8.54 0.28 11.01
N GLY A 477 8.97 0.84 12.14
CA GLY A 477 8.12 1.56 13.07
C GLY A 477 7.41 2.72 12.39
N SER A 478 8.12 3.51 11.58
CA SER A 478 7.55 4.64 10.84
C SER A 478 6.48 4.20 9.82
N GLN A 479 6.74 3.12 9.08
CA GLN A 479 5.76 2.52 8.16
C GLN A 479 4.51 2.04 8.90
N TYR A 480 4.71 1.32 10.01
CA TYR A 480 3.61 0.83 10.85
C TYR A 480 2.78 1.98 11.46
N ALA A 481 3.45 3.01 11.98
CA ALA A 481 2.79 4.19 12.55
C ALA A 481 1.98 4.95 11.50
N ASN A 482 2.46 5.06 10.25
CA ASN A 482 1.72 5.68 9.16
C ASN A 482 0.42 4.93 8.84
N ILE A 483 0.48 3.59 8.75
CA ILE A 483 -0.71 2.74 8.54
C ILE A 483 -1.71 2.97 9.69
N VAL A 484 -1.25 2.87 10.94
CA VAL A 484 -2.11 3.05 12.11
C VAL A 484 -2.71 4.45 12.17
N ASN A 485 -1.94 5.49 11.85
CA ASN A 485 -2.42 6.87 11.88
C ASN A 485 -3.42 7.17 10.77
N LEU A 486 -3.23 6.63 9.56
CA LEU A 486 -4.21 6.74 8.49
C LEU A 486 -5.50 6.00 8.87
N ASN A 487 -5.36 4.77 9.36
CA ASN A 487 -6.49 3.95 9.78
C ASN A 487 -7.30 4.63 10.91
N LYS A 488 -6.64 5.22 11.90
CA LYS A 488 -7.30 6.04 12.95
C LYS A 488 -8.03 7.26 12.39
N GLN A 489 -7.47 7.92 11.36
CA GLN A 489 -8.12 9.07 10.74
C GLN A 489 -9.38 8.66 9.97
N VAL A 490 -9.32 7.56 9.21
CA VAL A 490 -10.46 7.04 8.45
C VAL A 490 -11.53 6.51 9.39
N TYR A 491 -11.16 5.54 10.24
CA TYR A 491 -12.09 4.71 10.99
C TYR A 491 -12.34 5.14 12.44
N GLY A 492 -11.70 6.22 12.90
CA GLY A 492 -11.83 6.76 14.26
C GLY A 492 -13.29 6.90 14.76
N PRO A 493 -14.23 7.44 13.96
CA PRO A 493 -15.64 7.52 14.37
C PRO A 493 -16.29 6.16 14.66
N PHE A 494 -15.94 5.12 13.91
CA PHE A 494 -16.45 3.76 14.11
C PHE A 494 -15.87 3.15 15.39
N TYR A 495 -14.56 3.30 15.61
CA TYR A 495 -13.92 2.85 16.85
C TYR A 495 -14.49 3.57 18.08
N ALA A 496 -14.75 4.87 17.99
CA ALA A 496 -15.38 5.62 19.08
C ALA A 496 -16.76 5.07 19.43
N ASN A 497 -17.56 4.65 18.43
CA ASN A 497 -18.85 4.03 18.66
C ASN A 497 -18.74 2.65 19.32
N ILE A 498 -17.78 1.83 18.91
CA ILE A 498 -17.52 0.51 19.50
C ILE A 498 -17.04 0.67 20.96
N LEU A 499 -16.02 1.50 21.19
CA LEU A 499 -15.48 1.78 22.52
C LEU A 499 -16.54 2.38 23.44
N ARG A 500 -17.45 3.22 22.93
CA ARG A 500 -18.57 3.74 23.72
C ARG A 500 -19.49 2.62 24.21
N LYS A 501 -19.81 1.65 23.34
CA LYS A 501 -20.64 0.49 23.70
C LYS A 501 -19.94 -0.39 24.74
N LEU A 502 -18.68 -0.73 24.51
CA LEU A 502 -17.92 -1.63 25.38
C LEU A 502 -17.59 -1.01 26.75
N LEU A 503 -17.23 0.27 26.80
CA LEU A 503 -16.77 0.91 28.05
C LEU A 503 -17.91 1.52 28.88
N PHE A 504 -19.04 1.89 28.27
CA PHE A 504 -20.09 2.66 28.96
C PHE A 504 -21.50 2.06 28.92
N ILE A 505 -21.81 1.11 28.03
CA ILE A 505 -23.18 0.55 27.93
C ILE A 505 -23.38 -0.69 28.81
N GLU A 506 -22.35 -1.53 29.04
CA GLU A 506 -22.45 -2.66 29.99
C GLU A 506 -22.79 -2.23 31.43
N GLU A 507 -22.49 -0.98 31.82
CA GLU A 507 -22.85 -0.45 33.15
C GLU A 507 -24.37 -0.20 33.33
N THR A 508 -25.14 -0.06 32.25
CA THR A 508 -26.57 0.30 32.35
C THR A 508 -27.48 -0.91 32.59
N MET A 509 -27.14 -2.08 32.06
CA MET A 509 -27.92 -3.31 32.34
C MET A 509 -27.66 -3.87 33.75
N GLY A 510 -26.47 -3.63 34.33
CA GLY A 510 -26.16 -4.05 35.71
C GLY A 510 -26.89 -3.24 36.79
N LYS A 511 -27.21 -1.96 36.53
CA LYS A 511 -27.88 -1.08 37.51
C LYS A 511 -29.40 -1.21 37.55
N VAL A 512 -30.04 -1.60 36.44
CA VAL A 512 -31.51 -1.77 36.40
C VAL A 512 -31.96 -2.97 37.26
N ASN A 513 -31.12 -3.98 37.45
CA ASN A 513 -31.43 -5.14 38.29
C ASN A 513 -31.24 -4.90 39.80
N ALA A 514 -30.68 -3.77 40.22
CA ALA A 514 -30.38 -3.47 41.63
C ALA A 514 -31.33 -2.43 42.27
N SER A 515 -32.29 -1.87 41.51
CA SER A 515 -33.16 -0.79 41.98
C SER A 515 -34.66 -1.12 41.93
N SER A 516 -35.04 -2.35 42.27
CA SER A 516 -36.43 -2.67 42.65
C SER A 516 -36.53 -2.66 44.19
N PRO A 517 -37.27 -1.71 44.81
CA PRO A 517 -37.47 -1.72 46.26
C PRO A 517 -38.47 -2.84 46.63
N PRO A 518 -38.32 -3.49 47.80
CA PRO A 518 -39.30 -4.43 48.28
C PRO A 518 -40.53 -3.64 48.80
N ASN A 519 -41.72 -4.03 48.34
CA ASN A 519 -42.98 -3.69 49.00
C ASN A 519 -43.16 -4.50 50.28
#